data_AF-A0A1V4XQV4-F1
#
_entry.id   AF-A0A1V4XQV4-F1
#
_cell.length_a   1.000
_cell.length_b   1.000
_cell.length_c   1.000
_cell.angle_alpha   90.00
_cell.angle_beta   90.00
_cell.angle_gamma   90.00
#
_symmetry.space_group_name_H-M   'P 1'
#
loop_
_entity.id
_entity.type
_entity.pdbx_description
1 polymer ?
#
loop_
_entity_poly.entity_id
_entity_poly.type
_entity_poly.pdbx_seq_one_letter_code
_entity_poly.pdbx_strand_id
1 'polypeptide(L)'
;MKKLLVLICILFLASPAFGYQAYSSGPLTGTSINFFVFNDGAGTISEVEFSLINNFVIDAPPWDVSGPADGSATYFDDGPAYSTFGFTFTGFDLGETFNFKWDPDKIGEAAYGATIQELVGTGVTLVASNGTFTGTMQIDTTQDHLVTNWSSVPEPATMLLLGLGLVGLAGVRRKIQK
;
A
#
# COMPACT_ATOMS: atom_id res chain seq x y z
N MET A 1 16.44 24.76 26.64
CA MET A 1 16.89 23.46 26.11
C MET A 1 15.75 22.46 25.87
N LYS A 2 14.85 22.19 26.85
CA LYS A 2 13.69 21.29 26.65
C LYS A 2 12.77 21.68 25.48
N LYS A 3 12.52 22.98 25.28
CA LYS A 3 11.65 23.49 24.22
C LYS A 3 12.22 23.33 22.79
N LEU A 4 13.55 23.26 22.65
CA LEU A 4 14.22 23.13 21.35
C LEU A 4 14.25 21.66 20.88
N LEU A 5 14.42 20.72 21.81
CA LEU A 5 14.39 19.28 21.51
C LEU A 5 12.98 18.83 21.09
N VAL A 6 11.94 19.36 21.75
CA VAL A 6 10.53 19.09 21.41
C VAL A 6 10.20 19.65 20.02
N LEU A 7 10.73 20.82 19.65
CA LEU A 7 10.50 21.42 18.33
C LEU A 7 11.12 20.59 17.20
N ILE A 8 12.32 20.02 17.40
CA ILE A 8 12.96 19.15 16.41
C ILE A 8 12.17 17.84 16.24
N CYS A 9 11.71 17.21 17.33
CA CYS A 9 10.88 16.00 17.23
C CYS A 9 9.53 16.26 16.55
N ILE A 10 8.93 17.45 16.73
CA ILE A 10 7.65 17.82 16.09
C ILE A 10 7.85 18.11 14.60
N LEU A 11 8.99 18.67 14.18
CA LEU A 11 9.31 18.90 12.76
C LEU A 11 9.55 17.60 11.98
N PHE A 12 10.00 16.52 12.62
CA PHE A 12 10.10 15.19 12.00
C PHE A 12 8.76 14.43 11.92
N LEU A 13 7.69 14.94 12.54
CA LEU A 13 6.36 14.31 12.55
C LEU A 13 5.38 14.93 11.53
N ALA A 14 5.78 15.98 10.82
CA ALA A 14 4.97 16.55 9.75
C ALA A 14 5.24 15.77 8.44
N SER A 15 4.73 14.55 8.35
CA SER A 15 4.62 13.86 7.05
C SER A 15 3.57 14.59 6.21
N PRO A 16 3.83 14.87 4.92
CA PRO A 16 2.79 15.37 4.02
C PRO A 16 1.63 14.35 3.94
N ALA A 17 0.43 14.87 3.74
CA ALA A 17 -0.77 14.06 3.50
C ALA A 17 -0.50 13.07 2.36
N PHE A 18 -0.92 11.82 2.55
CA PHE A 18 -0.67 10.69 1.66
C PHE A 18 -1.21 10.97 0.25
N GLY A 19 -0.31 10.94 -0.74
CA GLY A 19 -0.62 11.17 -2.16
C GLY A 19 -0.86 9.90 -2.96
N TYR A 20 -1.04 8.74 -2.36
CA TYR A 20 -1.42 7.56 -3.14
C TYR A 20 -2.87 7.22 -2.82
N GLN A 21 -3.67 6.94 -3.83
CA GLN A 21 -5.06 6.55 -3.65
C GLN A 21 -5.28 5.22 -4.32
N ALA A 22 -5.93 4.30 -3.62
CA ALA A 22 -6.34 3.05 -4.23
C ALA A 22 -7.69 2.61 -3.67
N TYR A 23 -8.56 2.19 -4.58
CA TYR A 23 -9.93 1.81 -4.26
C TYR A 23 -10.43 0.67 -5.15
N SER A 24 -11.42 -0.05 -4.64
CA SER A 24 -12.15 -1.07 -5.39
C SER A 24 -13.58 -0.59 -5.61
N SER A 25 -13.98 -0.35 -6.86
CA SER A 25 -15.31 0.17 -7.20
C SER A 25 -16.33 -0.92 -7.52
N GLY A 26 -17.61 -0.61 -7.27
CA GLY A 26 -18.76 -1.51 -7.42
C GLY A 26 -19.48 -1.71 -6.09
N PRO A 27 -20.74 -2.20 -6.09
CA PRO A 27 -21.46 -2.46 -4.84
C PRO A 27 -20.69 -3.43 -3.96
N LEU A 28 -20.69 -3.23 -2.64
CA LEU A 28 -19.97 -4.10 -1.70
C LEU A 28 -20.33 -5.59 -1.83
N THR A 29 -21.55 -5.90 -2.27
CA THR A 29 -22.05 -7.26 -2.48
C THR A 29 -21.84 -7.79 -3.90
N GLY A 30 -21.20 -7.02 -4.77
CA GLY A 30 -20.90 -7.40 -6.15
C GLY A 30 -19.65 -8.27 -6.26
N THR A 31 -19.63 -9.14 -7.26
CA THR A 31 -18.48 -9.98 -7.65
C THR A 31 -17.65 -9.35 -8.78
N SER A 32 -18.11 -8.23 -9.35
CA SER A 32 -17.33 -7.48 -10.34
C SER A 32 -16.35 -6.56 -9.61
N ILE A 33 -15.13 -7.03 -9.38
CA ILE A 33 -14.14 -6.30 -8.58
C ILE A 33 -13.23 -5.52 -9.53
N ASN A 34 -13.37 -4.20 -9.51
CA ASN A 34 -12.55 -3.26 -10.29
C ASN A 34 -11.61 -2.53 -9.35
N PHE A 35 -10.31 -2.73 -9.50
CA PHE A 35 -9.32 -2.02 -8.72
C PHE A 35 -8.75 -0.83 -9.49
N PHE A 36 -8.52 0.26 -8.78
CA PHE A 36 -7.97 1.49 -9.32
C PHE A 36 -6.90 2.04 -8.38
N VAL A 37 -5.79 2.52 -8.96
CA VAL A 37 -4.73 3.27 -8.29
C VAL A 37 -4.55 4.60 -8.99
N PHE A 38 -4.48 5.68 -8.23
CA PHE A 38 -4.08 7.00 -8.70
C PHE A 38 -2.82 7.46 -7.97
N ASN A 39 -1.85 7.88 -8.76
CA ASN A 39 -0.63 8.49 -8.25
C ASN A 39 -0.86 10.01 -8.05
N ASP A 40 -1.24 10.43 -6.85
CA ASP A 40 -1.24 11.83 -6.40
C ASP A 40 0.06 12.17 -5.62
N GLY A 41 1.05 11.27 -5.69
CA GLY A 41 2.24 11.25 -4.86
C GLY A 41 3.43 11.84 -5.60
N ALA A 42 4.39 12.37 -4.85
CA ALA A 42 5.58 12.98 -5.44
C ALA A 42 6.60 11.96 -6.02
N GLY A 43 6.34 10.65 -5.89
CA GLY A 43 7.21 9.58 -6.35
C GLY A 43 6.62 8.80 -7.51
N THR A 44 7.48 8.22 -8.34
CA THR A 44 7.09 7.28 -9.39
C THR A 44 6.83 5.92 -8.76
N ILE A 45 5.67 5.32 -9.02
CA ILE A 45 5.32 3.99 -8.53
C ILE A 45 6.04 2.94 -9.39
N SER A 46 6.73 2.01 -8.76
CA SER A 46 7.39 0.88 -9.43
C SER A 46 6.66 -0.44 -9.19
N GLU A 47 5.86 -0.54 -8.14
CA GLU A 47 5.17 -1.78 -7.78
C GLU A 47 3.91 -1.54 -6.96
N VAL A 48 2.89 -2.37 -7.20
CA VAL A 48 1.74 -2.54 -6.31
C VAL A 48 1.51 -4.04 -6.12
N GLU A 49 1.52 -4.49 -4.88
CA GLU A 49 1.31 -5.88 -4.46
C GLU A 49 0.07 -5.97 -3.56
N PHE A 50 -0.68 -7.05 -3.74
CA PHE A 50 -1.86 -7.42 -2.98
C PHE A 50 -1.59 -8.71 -2.22
N SER A 51 -1.79 -8.68 -0.90
CA SER A 51 -1.76 -9.87 -0.04
C SER A 51 -3.18 -10.16 0.44
N LEU A 52 -3.78 -11.18 -0.18
CA LEU A 52 -5.11 -11.68 0.12
C LEU A 52 -5.17 -12.33 1.50
N ILE A 53 -6.34 -12.17 2.11
CA ILE A 53 -6.66 -12.69 3.44
C ILE A 53 -7.57 -13.92 3.34
N ASN A 54 -7.91 -14.54 4.48
CA ASN A 54 -9.09 -15.38 4.64
C ASN A 54 -9.32 -16.48 3.58
N ASN A 55 -8.27 -17.19 3.19
CA ASN A 55 -8.35 -18.28 2.21
C ASN A 55 -8.92 -17.84 0.85
N PHE A 56 -8.66 -16.60 0.43
CA PHE A 56 -8.87 -16.20 -0.96
C PHE A 56 -7.65 -16.57 -1.80
N VAL A 57 -7.90 -16.96 -3.04
CA VAL A 57 -6.89 -17.24 -4.05
C VAL A 57 -7.21 -16.52 -5.33
N ILE A 58 -6.18 -16.22 -6.11
CA ILE A 58 -6.37 -15.97 -7.53
C ILE A 58 -6.21 -17.31 -8.26
N ASP A 59 -7.12 -17.63 -9.18
CA ASP A 59 -7.03 -18.82 -10.03
C ASP A 59 -6.77 -18.47 -11.50
N ALA A 60 -6.93 -17.19 -11.87
CA ALA A 60 -6.67 -16.64 -13.19
C ALA A 60 -6.06 -15.23 -13.12
N PRO A 61 -5.17 -14.86 -14.06
CA PRO A 61 -4.62 -13.51 -14.10
C PRO A 61 -5.71 -12.43 -14.22
N PRO A 62 -5.50 -11.24 -13.64
CA PRO A 62 -6.35 -10.09 -13.84
C PRO A 62 -6.60 -9.75 -15.33
N TRP A 63 -7.77 -9.21 -15.63
CA TRP A 63 -8.17 -8.80 -16.98
C TRP A 63 -8.52 -7.31 -17.04
N ASP A 64 -8.80 -6.79 -18.24
CA ASP A 64 -9.07 -5.37 -18.49
C ASP A 64 -8.02 -4.43 -17.85
N VAL A 65 -6.74 -4.84 -17.93
CA VAL A 65 -5.61 -4.10 -17.36
C VAL A 65 -5.34 -2.86 -18.22
N SER A 66 -5.41 -1.69 -17.61
CA SER A 66 -5.04 -0.40 -18.20
C SER A 66 -3.91 0.21 -17.39
N GLY A 67 -2.73 0.27 -18.00
CA GLY A 67 -1.52 0.85 -17.43
C GLY A 67 -1.52 2.39 -17.34
N PRO A 68 -0.49 2.96 -16.71
CA PRO A 68 -0.17 4.39 -16.81
C PRO A 68 0.04 4.82 -18.27
N ALA A 69 -0.16 6.10 -18.57
CA ALA A 69 -0.28 6.60 -19.95
C ALA A 69 1.04 6.52 -20.72
N ASP A 70 2.15 6.87 -20.07
CA ASP A 70 3.50 6.86 -20.67
C ASP A 70 4.33 5.64 -20.22
N GLY A 71 3.66 4.62 -19.68
CA GLY A 71 4.29 3.54 -18.96
C GLY A 71 3.83 2.13 -19.34
N SER A 72 4.14 1.17 -18.47
CA SER A 72 3.69 -0.22 -18.60
C SER A 72 3.31 -0.79 -17.25
N ALA A 73 2.46 -1.82 -17.26
CA ALA A 73 2.09 -2.60 -16.09
C ALA A 73 2.30 -4.09 -16.41
N THR A 74 3.14 -4.77 -15.65
CA THR A 74 3.46 -6.19 -15.83
C THR A 74 3.01 -6.97 -14.61
N TYR A 75 2.07 -7.89 -14.81
CA TYR A 75 1.54 -8.77 -13.78
C TYR A 75 2.61 -9.73 -13.23
N PHE A 76 2.54 -10.01 -11.93
CA PHE A 76 3.32 -11.05 -11.27
C PHE A 76 2.50 -11.74 -10.16
N ASP A 77 2.92 -12.95 -9.79
CA ASP A 77 2.31 -13.77 -8.75
C ASP A 77 3.31 -14.77 -8.12
N ASP A 78 2.95 -15.37 -6.98
CA ASP A 78 3.82 -16.22 -6.13
C ASP A 78 3.76 -17.75 -6.41
N GLY A 79 3.16 -18.20 -7.51
CA GLY A 79 2.91 -19.62 -7.84
C GLY A 79 1.52 -20.18 -7.45
N PRO A 80 1.09 -21.32 -8.04
CA PRO A 80 -0.32 -21.74 -8.12
C PRO A 80 -1.05 -21.79 -6.76
N ALA A 81 -2.28 -21.24 -6.73
CA ALA A 81 -3.12 -20.96 -5.55
C ALA A 81 -2.66 -19.71 -4.74
N TYR A 82 -2.60 -18.57 -5.44
CA TYR A 82 -1.94 -17.35 -5.00
C TYR A 82 -2.72 -16.61 -3.92
N SER A 83 -2.12 -16.46 -2.73
CA SER A 83 -2.56 -15.43 -1.76
C SER A 83 -1.93 -14.06 -2.05
N THR A 84 -0.94 -13.99 -2.96
CA THR A 84 -0.22 -12.75 -3.27
C THR A 84 -0.07 -12.60 -4.78
N PHE A 85 -0.37 -11.40 -5.29
CA PHE A 85 -0.17 -11.04 -6.68
C PHE A 85 0.06 -9.53 -6.80
N GLY A 86 0.52 -9.06 -7.95
CA GLY A 86 0.70 -7.63 -8.14
C GLY A 86 1.07 -7.23 -9.56
N PHE A 87 1.50 -5.98 -9.67
CA PHE A 87 1.98 -5.38 -10.91
C PHE A 87 3.26 -4.60 -10.66
N THR A 88 4.24 -4.79 -11.54
CA THR A 88 5.40 -3.92 -11.64
C THR A 88 5.16 -2.89 -12.74
N PHE A 89 5.71 -1.69 -12.55
CA PHE A 89 5.45 -0.55 -13.42
C PHE A 89 6.73 0.07 -13.96
N THR A 90 6.62 0.62 -15.17
CA THR A 90 7.57 1.61 -15.68
C THR A 90 6.80 2.90 -15.95
N GLY A 91 7.30 4.06 -15.52
CA GLY A 91 6.68 5.35 -15.80
C GLY A 91 5.26 5.46 -15.27
N PHE A 92 5.03 5.13 -13.99
CA PHE A 92 3.78 5.42 -13.28
C PHE A 92 3.99 6.68 -12.43
N ASP A 93 3.93 7.84 -13.09
CA ASP A 93 4.28 9.15 -12.57
C ASP A 93 3.06 9.90 -11.99
N LEU A 94 3.30 11.08 -11.41
CA LEU A 94 2.28 11.92 -10.78
C LEU A 94 1.15 12.26 -11.77
N GLY A 95 -0.09 12.06 -11.34
CA GLY A 95 -1.31 12.35 -12.09
C GLY A 95 -1.78 11.17 -12.96
N GLU A 96 -1.05 10.07 -13.00
CA GLU A 96 -1.46 8.90 -13.77
C GLU A 96 -2.33 7.94 -12.98
N THR A 97 -2.95 7.02 -13.71
CA THR A 97 -3.86 6.02 -13.17
C THR A 97 -3.50 4.63 -13.66
N PHE A 98 -3.79 3.64 -12.83
CA PHE A 98 -3.73 2.23 -13.17
C PHE A 98 -5.04 1.56 -12.75
N ASN A 99 -5.59 0.69 -13.60
CA ASN A 99 -6.77 -0.09 -13.25
C ASN A 99 -6.74 -1.49 -13.83
N PHE A 100 -7.43 -2.41 -13.16
CA PHE A 100 -7.64 -3.78 -13.63
C PHE A 100 -8.91 -4.37 -13.01
N LYS A 101 -9.34 -5.49 -13.56
CA LYS A 101 -10.40 -6.34 -13.01
C LYS A 101 -9.85 -7.68 -12.60
N TRP A 102 -10.44 -8.27 -11.58
CA TRP A 102 -10.00 -9.53 -11.02
C TRP A 102 -11.16 -10.27 -10.35
N ASP A 103 -11.01 -11.58 -10.21
CA ASP A 103 -11.96 -12.48 -9.54
C ASP A 103 -11.18 -13.29 -8.50
N PRO A 104 -11.06 -12.81 -7.27
CA PRO A 104 -10.54 -13.61 -6.19
C PRO A 104 -11.57 -14.68 -5.82
N ASP A 105 -11.08 -15.90 -5.76
CA ASP A 105 -11.86 -17.08 -5.43
C ASP A 105 -11.74 -17.44 -3.95
N LYS A 106 -12.84 -17.86 -3.34
CA LYS A 106 -12.85 -18.36 -1.97
C LYS A 106 -12.57 -19.85 -1.93
N ILE A 107 -11.46 -20.26 -1.33
CA ILE A 107 -11.12 -21.68 -1.20
C ILE A 107 -12.24 -22.40 -0.44
N GLY A 108 -12.75 -23.46 -1.04
CA GLY A 108 -13.73 -24.35 -0.42
C GLY A 108 -15.19 -23.92 -0.57
N GLU A 109 -15.47 -22.85 -1.31
CA GLU A 109 -16.84 -22.49 -1.70
C GLU A 109 -17.18 -22.96 -3.12
N ALA A 110 -18.37 -23.54 -3.29
CA ALA A 110 -18.80 -24.10 -4.57
C ALA A 110 -19.13 -23.02 -5.62
N ALA A 111 -19.42 -21.79 -5.20
CA ALA A 111 -19.73 -20.67 -6.08
C ALA A 111 -18.47 -19.90 -6.52
N TYR A 112 -17.33 -20.17 -5.86
CA TYR A 112 -16.00 -19.60 -6.08
C TYR A 112 -15.87 -18.07 -5.96
N GLY A 113 -16.82 -17.25 -6.39
CA GLY A 113 -16.66 -15.79 -6.39
C GLY A 113 -16.68 -15.13 -5.01
N ALA A 114 -15.70 -14.26 -4.76
CA ALA A 114 -15.72 -13.34 -3.61
C ALA A 114 -16.43 -12.01 -3.95
N THR A 115 -17.09 -11.44 -2.94
CA THR A 115 -17.65 -10.09 -3.04
C THR A 115 -16.62 -9.02 -2.69
N ILE A 116 -16.83 -7.78 -3.15
CA ILE A 116 -15.98 -6.63 -2.77
C ILE A 116 -15.84 -6.51 -1.25
N GLN A 117 -16.91 -6.69 -0.48
CA GLN A 117 -16.90 -6.59 0.98
C GLN A 117 -16.01 -7.64 1.65
N GLU A 118 -15.90 -8.82 1.06
CA GLU A 118 -15.10 -9.91 1.61
C GLU A 118 -13.59 -9.65 1.50
N LEU A 119 -13.19 -8.70 0.65
CA LEU A 119 -11.79 -8.28 0.50
C LEU A 119 -11.32 -7.28 1.57
N VAL A 120 -12.20 -6.84 2.49
CA VAL A 120 -11.82 -5.97 3.61
C VAL A 120 -10.71 -6.61 4.43
N GLY A 121 -9.59 -5.90 4.56
CA GLY A 121 -8.40 -6.36 5.28
C GLY A 121 -7.31 -6.91 4.37
N THR A 122 -7.57 -7.09 3.07
CA THR A 122 -6.52 -7.38 2.07
C THR A 122 -5.41 -6.35 2.18
N GLY A 123 -4.18 -6.83 2.33
CA GLY A 123 -3.00 -5.98 2.41
C GLY A 123 -2.66 -5.43 1.03
N VAL A 124 -2.26 -4.16 0.98
CA VAL A 124 -1.76 -3.53 -0.23
C VAL A 124 -0.41 -2.90 0.08
N THR A 125 0.61 -3.29 -0.67
CA THR A 125 1.96 -2.71 -0.62
C THR A 125 2.20 -1.94 -1.90
N LEU A 126 2.66 -0.70 -1.78
CA LEU A 126 3.04 0.15 -2.89
C LEU A 126 4.50 0.55 -2.72
N VAL A 127 5.29 0.34 -3.77
CA VAL A 127 6.70 0.76 -3.81
C VAL A 127 6.81 1.92 -4.78
N ALA A 128 7.32 3.04 -4.28
CA ALA A 128 7.59 4.23 -5.06
C ALA A 128 9.02 4.71 -4.84
N SER A 129 9.50 5.58 -5.73
CA SER A 129 10.85 6.15 -5.65
C SER A 129 11.13 6.95 -4.36
N ASN A 130 10.07 7.37 -3.66
CA ASN A 130 10.14 8.10 -2.40
C ASN A 130 9.84 7.24 -1.16
N GLY A 131 9.70 5.92 -1.32
CA GLY A 131 9.55 4.98 -0.21
C GLY A 131 8.55 3.86 -0.47
N THR A 132 8.42 2.99 0.52
CA THR A 132 7.41 1.92 0.55
C THR A 132 6.23 2.35 1.41
N PHE A 133 5.02 2.08 0.92
CA PHE A 133 3.77 2.41 1.58
C PHE A 133 2.95 1.13 1.73
N THR A 134 2.37 0.93 2.91
CA THR A 134 1.52 -0.21 3.20
C THR A 134 0.17 0.25 3.69
N GLY A 135 -0.89 -0.44 3.29
CA GLY A 135 -2.24 -0.20 3.74
C GLY A 135 -3.05 -1.48 3.76
N THR A 136 -4.29 -1.38 4.23
CA THR A 136 -5.29 -2.43 4.11
C THR A 136 -6.54 -1.88 3.48
N MET A 137 -7.25 -2.72 2.72
CA MET A 137 -8.54 -2.35 2.16
C MET A 137 -9.58 -2.23 3.27
N GLN A 138 -10.32 -1.13 3.28
CA GLN A 138 -11.36 -0.81 4.27
C GLN A 138 -12.61 -0.30 3.57
N ILE A 139 -13.77 -0.57 4.16
CA ILE A 139 -15.04 -0.06 3.62
C ILE A 139 -15.09 1.45 3.77
N ASP A 140 -15.35 2.15 2.66
CA ASP A 140 -15.87 3.50 2.71
C ASP A 140 -17.40 3.45 2.63
N THR A 141 -18.03 3.70 3.78
CA THR A 141 -19.48 3.63 3.99
C THR A 141 -20.25 4.72 3.27
N THR A 142 -19.57 5.71 2.67
CA THR A 142 -20.22 6.80 1.94
C THR A 142 -20.43 6.49 0.46
N GLN A 143 -19.60 5.63 -0.13
CA GLN A 143 -19.61 5.31 -1.56
C GLN A 143 -19.78 3.82 -1.88
N ASP A 144 -20.01 2.98 -0.86
CA ASP A 144 -20.26 1.53 -1.00
C ASP A 144 -19.11 0.79 -1.71
N HIS A 145 -17.87 1.12 -1.37
CA HIS A 145 -16.67 0.67 -2.09
C HIS A 145 -15.44 0.45 -1.17
N LEU A 146 -14.42 -0.21 -1.72
CA LEU A 146 -13.07 -0.44 -1.19
C LEU A 146 -12.21 0.82 -1.12
N VAL A 147 -11.60 1.24 -0.01
CA VAL A 147 -10.50 2.24 -0.03
C VAL A 147 -9.28 1.74 0.74
N THR A 148 -8.08 2.21 0.36
CA THR A 148 -6.84 1.89 1.07
C THR A 148 -6.32 3.11 1.82
N ASN A 149 -6.10 2.95 3.13
CA ASN A 149 -5.44 3.95 3.96
C ASN A 149 -3.95 3.63 4.07
N TRP A 150 -3.12 4.52 3.54
CA TRP A 150 -1.67 4.28 3.44
C TRP A 150 -0.91 4.72 4.69
N SER A 151 0.17 4.00 4.96
CA SER A 151 1.18 4.33 5.96
C SER A 151 2.55 4.17 5.33
N SER A 152 3.47 5.13 5.55
CA SER A 152 4.84 5.00 5.07
C SER A 152 5.62 4.04 5.96
N VAL A 153 6.39 3.16 5.34
CA VAL A 153 7.32 2.28 6.04
C VAL A 153 8.63 3.03 6.22
N PRO A 154 9.10 3.25 7.46
CA PRO A 154 10.38 3.91 7.69
C PRO A 154 11.53 3.15 7.05
N GLU A 155 12.37 3.85 6.29
CA GLU A 155 13.55 3.24 5.69
C GLU A 155 14.50 2.67 6.78
N PRO A 156 15.19 1.55 6.51
CA PRO A 156 16.12 0.95 7.48
C PRO A 156 17.20 1.92 7.98
N ALA A 157 17.67 2.82 7.13
CA ALA A 157 18.66 3.84 7.48
C ALA A 157 18.12 4.83 8.54
N THR A 158 16.85 5.20 8.45
CA THR A 158 16.19 6.11 9.40
C THR A 158 16.04 5.44 10.77
N MET A 159 15.69 4.16 10.79
CA MET A 159 15.60 3.36 12.03
C MET A 159 16.98 3.19 12.68
N LEU A 160 18.02 2.97 11.87
CA LEU A 160 19.39 2.89 12.35
C LEU A 160 19.89 4.24 12.89
N LEU A 161 19.62 5.35 12.20
CA LEU A 161 19.98 6.69 12.65
C LEU A 161 19.26 7.05 13.96
N LEU A 162 17.99 6.70 14.09
CA LEU A 162 17.24 6.84 15.34
C LEU A 162 17.89 6.03 16.47
N GLY A 163 18.23 4.76 16.21
CA GLY A 163 18.93 3.90 17.16
C GLY A 163 20.27 4.49 17.63
N LEU A 164 21.10 4.95 16.68
CA LEU A 164 22.38 5.59 16.98
C LEU A 164 22.21 6.93 17.71
N GLY A 165 21.20 7.72 17.34
CA GLY A 165 20.87 8.97 18.02
C GLY A 165 20.50 8.76 19.49
N LEU A 166 19.70 7.73 19.79
CA LEU A 166 19.32 7.37 21.16
C LEU A 166 20.53 6.88 21.98
N VAL A 167 21.38 6.03 21.40
CA VAL A 167 22.62 5.56 22.04
C VAL A 167 23.57 6.73 22.31
N GLY A 168 23.75 7.63 21.34
CA GLY A 168 24.54 8.84 21.47
C GLY A 168 24.04 9.74 22.61
N LEU A 169 22.73 9.97 22.70
CA LEU A 169 22.11 10.79 23.75
C LEU A 169 22.28 10.16 25.14
N ALA A 170 22.13 8.83 25.25
CA ALA A 170 22.40 8.11 26.49
C ALA A 170 23.87 8.22 26.94
N GLY A 171 24.80 8.19 25.98
CA GLY A 171 26.23 8.42 26.20
C GLY A 171 26.55 9.84 26.72
N VAL A 172 25.92 10.87 26.15
CA VAL A 172 26.08 12.27 26.59
C VAL A 172 25.59 12.47 28.03
N ARG A 173 24.44 11.88 28.41
CA ARG A 173 23.92 11.98 29.77
C ARG A 173 24.90 11.43 30.81
N ARG A 174 25.56 10.30 30.53
CA ARG A 174 26.57 9.72 31.44
C ARG A 174 27.77 10.62 31.66
N LYS A 175 28.14 11.44 30.66
CA LYS A 175 29.29 12.35 30.75
C LYS A 175 28.97 13.63 31.53
N ILE A 176 27.70 14.06 31.58
CA ILE A 176 27.26 15.28 32.30
C ILE A 176 26.96 14.98 33.79
N GLN A 177 26.66 13.73 34.13
CA GLN A 177 26.38 13.32 35.53
C GLN A 177 27.63 12.91 36.32
N LYS A 178 28.81 12.95 35.72
CA LYS A 178 30.11 12.87 36.40
C LYS A 178 30.74 14.24 36.47
#